data_AF-A0A8J7QIY7-F1
#
_entry.id   AF-A0A8J7QIY7-F1
#
_cell.length_a   1.000
_cell.length_b   1.000
_cell.length_c   1.000
_cell.angle_alpha   90.00
_cell.angle_beta   90.00
_cell.angle_gamma   90.00
#
_symmetry.space_group_name_H-M   'P 1'
#
loop_
_entity.id
_entity.type
_entity.pdbx_description
1 polymer ?
#
loop_
_entity_poly.entity_id
_entity_poly.type
_entity_poly.pdbx_seq_one_letter_code
_entity_poly.pdbx_strand_id
1 'polypeptide(L)'
;MGRPAPNWFADLKDLHPERWYTSPRLARLVARSPANVRIVLSRRIPPTYQSIGGELYATWLGSDLIALSQTFAVEKAQRDRRKRKPRVINDSPGGNPPG
;
A
#
# COMPACT_ATOMS: atom_id res chain seq x y z
N MET A 1 -7.81 14.61 -2.69
CA MET A 1 -6.51 14.37 -2.01
C MET A 1 -6.45 12.92 -1.55
N GLY A 2 -5.65 12.06 -2.20
CA GLY A 2 -5.50 10.66 -1.79
C GLY A 2 -4.73 10.56 -0.48
N ARG A 3 -5.36 10.02 0.58
CA ARG A 3 -4.65 9.73 1.84
C ARG A 3 -3.52 8.74 1.56
N PRO A 4 -2.35 8.87 2.21
CA PRO A 4 -1.25 7.94 2.01
C PRO A 4 -1.71 6.51 2.28
N ALA A 5 -1.20 5.58 1.48
CA ALA A 5 -1.27 4.18 1.76
C ALA A 5 -0.81 3.90 3.20
N PRO A 6 -1.55 3.11 3.98
CA PRO A 6 -1.09 2.62 5.27
C PRO A 6 0.32 2.03 5.19
N ASN A 7 1.24 2.48 6.03
CA ASN A 7 2.66 2.08 5.97
C ASN A 7 2.90 0.57 6.17
N TRP A 8 1.89 -0.17 6.65
CA TRP A 8 1.99 -1.59 6.97
C TRP A 8 1.88 -2.52 5.75
N PHE A 9 1.59 -2.01 4.55
CA PHE A 9 1.56 -2.83 3.34
C PHE A 9 2.91 -3.50 3.04
N ALA A 10 4.03 -2.90 3.48
CA ALA A 10 5.36 -3.47 3.34
C ALA A 10 5.50 -4.84 4.04
N ASP A 11 4.72 -5.09 5.08
CA ASP A 11 4.78 -6.33 5.88
C ASP A 11 4.06 -7.50 5.18
N LEU A 12 3.37 -7.24 4.05
CA LEU A 12 2.66 -8.27 3.27
C LEU A 12 3.48 -8.86 2.11
N LYS A 13 4.68 -8.33 1.84
CA LYS A 13 5.50 -8.77 0.70
C LYS A 13 6.07 -10.18 0.86
N ASP A 14 6.25 -10.63 2.10
CA ASP A 14 6.90 -11.90 2.47
C ASP A 14 5.89 -13.03 2.72
N LEU A 15 4.64 -12.86 2.29
CA LEU A 15 3.61 -13.88 2.40
C LEU A 15 3.84 -15.02 1.39
N HIS A 16 3.28 -16.19 1.68
CA HIS A 16 3.28 -17.29 0.72
C HIS A 16 2.18 -17.04 -0.32
N PRO A 17 2.47 -17.02 -1.63
CA PRO A 17 1.54 -16.57 -2.66
C PRO A 17 0.27 -17.42 -2.74
N GLU A 18 0.40 -18.73 -2.62
CA GLU A 18 -0.74 -19.66 -2.74
C GLU A 18 -1.54 -19.84 -1.44
N ARG A 19 -1.13 -19.17 -0.35
CA ARG A 19 -1.76 -19.34 0.95
C ARG A 19 -2.89 -18.34 1.14
N TRP A 20 -4.01 -18.81 1.70
CA TRP A 20 -5.09 -17.95 2.14
C TRP A 20 -4.84 -17.37 3.54
N TYR A 21 -5.12 -16.08 3.70
CA TYR A 21 -4.94 -15.35 4.95
C TYR A 21 -6.24 -14.72 5.41
N THR A 22 -6.62 -15.00 6.66
CA THR A 22 -7.81 -14.45 7.30
C THR A 22 -7.56 -13.04 7.85
N SER A 23 -8.61 -12.23 7.97
CA SER A 23 -8.50 -10.88 8.54
C SER A 23 -7.86 -10.83 9.94
N PRO A 24 -8.09 -11.77 10.89
CA PRO A 24 -7.38 -11.77 12.17
C PRO A 24 -5.91 -12.13 12.06
N ARG A 25 -5.56 -13.03 11.12
CA ARG A 25 -4.16 -13.42 10.89
C ARG A 25 -3.36 -12.24 10.32
N LEU A 26 -3.91 -11.56 9.32
CA LEU A 26 -3.29 -10.38 8.74
C LEU A 26 -3.16 -9.26 9.77
N ALA A 27 -4.20 -9.03 10.57
CA ALA A 27 -4.18 -8.07 11.67
C ALA A 27 -3.01 -8.26 12.65
N ARG A 28 -2.67 -9.50 12.99
CA ARG A 28 -1.50 -9.82 13.82
C ARG A 28 -0.19 -9.49 13.12
N LEU A 29 -0.06 -9.83 11.84
CA LEU A 29 1.15 -9.57 11.05
C LEU A 29 1.44 -8.07 10.92
N VAL A 30 0.40 -7.26 10.74
CA VAL A 30 0.54 -5.82 10.48
C VAL A 30 0.35 -4.94 11.73
N ALA A 31 0.22 -5.55 12.91
CA ALA A 31 -0.10 -4.89 14.18
C ALA A 31 -1.29 -3.91 14.10
N ARG A 32 -2.41 -4.36 13.52
CA ARG A 32 -3.67 -3.58 13.38
C ARG A 32 -4.88 -4.37 13.85
N SER A 33 -6.02 -3.68 14.00
CA SER A 33 -7.28 -4.37 14.28
C SER A 33 -7.79 -5.13 13.04
N PRO A 34 -8.44 -6.31 13.21
CA PRO A 34 -9.04 -7.07 12.11
C PRO A 34 -10.06 -6.25 11.30
N ALA A 35 -10.83 -5.38 11.96
CA ALA A 35 -11.77 -4.48 11.31
C ALA A 35 -11.08 -3.50 10.37
N ASN A 36 -9.96 -2.89 10.80
CA ASN A 36 -9.21 -1.96 9.96
C ASN A 36 -8.60 -2.66 8.75
N VAL A 37 -7.99 -3.84 8.95
CA VAL A 37 -7.47 -4.66 7.84
C VAL A 37 -8.57 -4.98 6.84
N ARG A 38 -9.74 -5.43 7.32
CA ARG A 38 -10.90 -5.73 6.46
C ARG A 38 -11.32 -4.52 5.64
N ILE A 39 -11.52 -3.36 6.27
CA ILE A 39 -11.97 -2.15 5.58
C ILE A 39 -10.95 -1.70 4.53
N VAL A 40 -9.67 -1.71 4.86
CA VAL A 40 -8.61 -1.24 3.96
C VAL A 40 -8.43 -2.19 2.77
N LEU A 41 -8.32 -3.49 3.03
CA LEU A 41 -8.09 -4.48 1.98
C LEU A 41 -9.30 -4.62 1.06
N SER A 42 -10.53 -4.65 1.60
CA SER A 42 -11.74 -4.82 0.78
C SER A 42 -11.98 -3.68 -0.21
N ARG A 43 -11.37 -2.50 0.01
CA ARG A 43 -11.41 -1.37 -0.94
C ARG A 43 -10.47 -1.54 -2.14
N ARG A 44 -9.54 -2.49 -2.06
CA ARG A 44 -8.48 -2.71 -3.05
C ARG A 44 -8.60 -4.08 -3.70
N ILE A 45 -8.92 -5.09 -2.90
CA ILE A 45 -9.05 -6.48 -3.31
C ILE A 45 -10.32 -7.05 -2.65
N PRO A 46 -11.28 -7.55 -3.43
CA PRO A 46 -12.50 -8.13 -2.86
C PRO A 46 -12.13 -9.36 -1.98
N PRO A 47 -12.66 -9.44 -0.75
CA PRO A 47 -12.43 -10.61 0.10
C PRO A 47 -13.24 -11.81 -0.40
N THR A 48 -12.69 -13.01 -0.19
CA THR A 48 -13.48 -14.23 -0.12
C THR A 48 -13.91 -14.45 1.32
N TYR A 49 -15.13 -14.92 1.57
CA TYR A 49 -15.58 -15.23 2.92
C TYR A 49 -15.48 -16.73 3.19
N GLN A 50 -14.85 -17.11 4.31
CA GLN A 50 -14.71 -18.50 4.74
C GLN A 50 -15.22 -18.66 6.16
N SER A 51 -16.02 -19.70 6.41
CA SER A 51 -16.46 -20.07 7.76
C SER A 51 -15.42 -20.98 8.40
N ILE A 52 -14.90 -20.59 9.57
CA ILE A 52 -13.91 -21.36 10.33
C ILE A 52 -14.40 -21.42 11.77
N GLY A 53 -14.70 -22.63 12.27
CA GLY A 53 -15.19 -22.82 13.64
C GLY A 53 -16.54 -22.15 13.94
N GLY A 54 -17.39 -21.94 12.92
CA GLY A 54 -18.68 -21.25 13.05
C GLY A 54 -18.61 -19.73 12.87
N GLU A 55 -17.42 -19.16 12.77
CA GLU A 55 -17.24 -17.72 12.52
C GLU A 55 -16.91 -17.42 11.05
N LEU A 56 -17.48 -16.35 10.51
CA LEU A 56 -17.24 -15.93 9.12
C LEU A 56 -16.10 -14.92 9.05
N TYR A 57 -15.03 -15.27 8.33
CA TYR A 57 -13.86 -14.42 8.16
C TYR A 57 -13.71 -13.96 6.71
N ALA A 58 -13.32 -12.69 6.55
CA ALA A 58 -12.79 -12.20 5.27
C ALA A 58 -11.39 -12.76 5.05
N THR A 59 -11.14 -13.27 3.86
CA THR A 59 -9.91 -13.95 3.45
C THR A 59 -9.41 -13.43 2.11
N TRP A 60 -8.09 -13.41 1.94
CA TRP A 60 -7.43 -13.02 0.69
C TRP A 60 -6.31 -14.01 0.37
N LEU A 61 -6.05 -14.19 -0.92
CA LEU A 61 -4.93 -14.99 -1.40
C LEU A 61 -3.63 -14.21 -1.22
N GLY A 62 -2.55 -14.92 -0.86
CA GLY A 62 -1.25 -14.30 -0.63
C GLY A 62 -0.71 -13.55 -1.84
N SER A 63 -0.90 -14.08 -3.05
CA SER A 63 -0.46 -13.43 -4.30
C SER A 63 -1.05 -12.04 -4.47
N ASP A 64 -2.35 -11.87 -4.17
CA ASP A 64 -3.04 -10.60 -4.30
C ASP A 64 -2.51 -9.58 -3.27
N LEU A 65 -2.26 -10.05 -2.04
CA LEU A 65 -1.69 -9.23 -0.97
C LEU A 65 -0.25 -8.77 -1.30
N ILE A 66 0.56 -9.65 -1.87
CA ILE A 66 1.93 -9.33 -2.32
C ILE A 66 1.88 -8.32 -3.47
N ALA A 67 1.02 -8.52 -4.47
CA ALA A 67 0.84 -7.60 -5.59
C ALA A 67 0.42 -6.20 -5.11
N LEU A 68 -0.48 -6.14 -4.13
CA LEU A 68 -0.90 -4.89 -3.51
C LEU A 68 0.24 -4.21 -2.75
N SER A 69 1.05 -4.99 -2.01
CA SER A 69 2.25 -4.49 -1.33
C SER A 69 3.22 -3.82 -2.30
N GLN A 70 3.50 -4.48 -3.42
CA GLN A 70 4.41 -3.96 -4.45
C GLN A 70 3.86 -2.68 -5.11
N THR A 71 2.56 -2.64 -5.41
CA THR A 71 1.92 -1.45 -5.98
C THR A 71 2.09 -0.24 -5.06
N PHE A 72 1.88 -0.41 -3.76
CA PHE A 72 2.09 0.67 -2.79
C PHE A 72 3.55 1.08 -2.63
N ALA A 73 4.49 0.15 -2.74
CA ALA A 73 5.91 0.49 -2.76
C ALA A 73 6.26 1.40 -3.94
N VAL A 74 5.70 1.12 -5.12
CA VAL A 74 5.87 1.96 -6.33
C VAL A 74 5.22 3.33 -6.14
N GLU A 75 3.98 3.41 -5.64
CA GLU A 75 3.30 4.69 -5.36
C GLU A 75 4.09 5.57 -4.37
N LYS A 76 4.65 4.95 -3.32
CA LYS A 76 5.50 5.63 -2.33
C LYS A 76 6.77 6.16 -3.00
N ALA A 77 7.48 5.33 -3.77
CA ALA A 77 8.69 5.75 -4.48
C ALA A 77 8.42 6.89 -5.48
N GLN A 78 7.30 6.85 -6.21
CA GLN A 78 6.89 7.94 -7.10
C GLN A 78 6.60 9.24 -6.34
N ARG A 79 5.93 9.15 -5.18
CA ARG A 79 5.67 10.32 -4.33
C ARG A 79 6.96 10.91 -3.78
N ASP A 80 7.87 10.08 -3.31
CA ASP A 80 9.16 10.53 -2.79
C ASP A 80 10.01 11.16 -3.90
N ARG A 81 9.96 10.62 -5.12
CA ARG A 81 10.57 11.24 -6.31
C ARG A 81 9.93 12.58 -6.69
N ARG A 82 8.60 12.73 -6.58
CA ARG A 82 7.91 14.02 -6.81
C ARG A 82 8.29 15.06 -5.76
N LYS A 83 8.46 14.67 -4.50
CA LYS A 83 8.92 15.56 -3.42
C LYS A 83 10.39 15.95 -3.55
N ARG A 84 11.22 15.05 -4.08
CA ARG A 84 12.66 15.26 -4.29
C ARG A 84 13.02 15.87 -5.64
N LYS A 85 12.05 16.13 -6.54
CA LYS A 85 12.34 17.00 -7.69
C LYS A 85 12.74 18.36 -7.10
N PRO A 86 13.97 18.85 -7.34
CA PRO A 86 14.29 20.23 -7.04
C PRO A 86 13.21 21.07 -7.73
N ARG A 87 12.59 22.01 -7.00
CA ARG A 87 12.08 23.19 -7.68
C ARG A 87 13.29 23.70 -8.46
N VAL A 88 13.30 23.54 -9.77
CA VAL A 88 14.20 24.33 -10.61
C VAL A 88 13.69 25.75 -10.39
N ILE A 89 14.31 26.44 -9.43
CA ILE A 89 14.23 27.88 -9.32
C ILE A 89 14.94 28.32 -10.60
N ASN A 90 14.16 28.65 -11.62
CA ASN A 90 14.67 29.39 -12.76
C ASN A 90 15.02 30.78 -12.21
N ASP A 91 16.18 30.89 -11.56
CA ASP A 91 16.93 32.12 -11.53
C ASP A 91 17.52 32.24 -12.93
N SER A 92 16.73 32.80 -13.85
CA SER A 92 17.24 33.26 -15.13
C SER A 92 18.38 34.22 -14.83
N PRO A 93 19.63 33.95 -15.24
CA PRO A 93 20.64 34.99 -15.21
C PRO A 93 20.20 36.04 -16.23
N GLY A 94 19.77 37.20 -15.75
CA GLY A 94 19.66 38.41 -16.55
C GLY A 94 21.05 38.78 -17.05
N GLY A 95 21.49 38.12 -18.12
CA GLY A 95 22.66 38.50 -18.88
C GLY A 95 22.30 39.73 -19.72
N ASN A 96 22.87 40.88 -19.35
CA ASN A 96 22.87 42.08 -20.18
C ASN A 96 23.39 41.76 -21.59
N PRO A 97 22.70 42.18 -22.67
CA PRO A 97 23.34 42.25 -23.97
C PRO A 97 24.25 43.50 -24.02
N PRO A 98 25.47 43.40 -24.58
CA PRO A 98 26.23 44.59 -24.96
C PRO A 98 25.62 45.17 -26.24
N GLY A 99 25.21 46.44 -26.18
CA GLY A 99 24.74 47.24 -27.30
C GLY A 99 24.98 48.71 -27.03
#